data_AF-A0A953IDX6-F1
#
_entry.id   AF-A0A953IDX6-F1
#
_cell.length_a   1.000
_cell.length_b   1.000
_cell.length_c   1.000
_cell.angle_alpha   90.00
_cell.angle_beta   90.00
_cell.angle_gamma   90.00
#
_symmetry.space_group_name_H-M   'P 1'
#
loop_
_entity.id
_entity.type
_entity.pdbx_description
1 polymer ?
#
loop_
_entity_poly.entity_id
_entity_poly.type
_entity_poly.pdbx_seq_one_letter_code
_entity_poly.pdbx_strand_id
1 'polypeptide(L)'
;MSAQLLALVDVPGTVDQVHTLADGDELTIAVVPLRGASSRDALAGLRELRIRRIAIASVQDIVVVSDSEPQVKAALERLERLRRSQSK
;
A
#
# COMPACT_ATOMS: atom_id res chain seq x y z
N MET A 1 16.13 -16.39 -4.82
CA MET A 1 14.68 -16.64 -4.82
C MET A 1 13.96 -15.30 -5.02
N SER A 2 13.76 -14.86 -6.27
CA SER A 2 13.32 -13.48 -6.57
C SER A 2 12.08 -13.39 -7.45
N ALA A 3 11.37 -14.50 -7.68
CA ALA A 3 10.24 -14.55 -8.60
C ALA A 3 8.85 -14.38 -7.93
N GLN A 4 8.75 -14.41 -6.60
CA GLN A 4 7.44 -14.48 -5.93
C GLN A 4 6.74 -13.12 -5.80
N LEU A 5 7.45 -12.00 -5.97
CA LEU A 5 6.83 -10.66 -5.90
C LEU A 5 6.16 -10.22 -7.22
N LEU A 6 6.55 -10.78 -8.37
CA LEU A 6 5.98 -10.39 -9.66
C LEU A 6 4.65 -11.13 -9.96
N ALA A 7 4.46 -12.32 -9.40
CA ALA A 7 3.23 -13.11 -9.57
C ALA A 7 2.01 -12.52 -8.84
N LEU A 8 2.22 -11.59 -7.89
CA LEU A 8 1.15 -10.89 -7.19
C LEU A 8 0.57 -9.70 -7.99
N VAL A 9 1.28 -9.24 -9.03
CA VAL A 9 0.90 -8.05 -9.82
C VAL A 9 0.14 -8.44 -11.09
N ASP A 10 0.04 -9.74 -11.41
CA ASP A 10 -0.56 -10.27 -12.64
C ASP A 10 -1.98 -10.84 -12.44
N VAL A 11 -2.67 -10.44 -11.37
CA VAL A 11 -4.07 -10.82 -11.14
C VAL A 11 -4.98 -9.64 -11.53
N PRO A 12 -5.56 -9.64 -12.75
CA PRO A 12 -6.62 -8.70 -13.09
C PRO A 12 -7.88 -9.10 -12.32
N GLY A 13 -8.20 -8.38 -11.25
CA GLY A 13 -9.54 -8.46 -10.66
C GLY A 13 -9.69 -8.31 -9.15
N THR A 14 -8.62 -8.34 -8.36
CA THR A 14 -8.80 -8.32 -6.90
C THR A 14 -7.54 -7.86 -6.20
N VAL A 15 -7.48 -6.60 -5.77
CA VAL A 15 -6.45 -6.20 -4.81
C VAL A 15 -7.01 -5.24 -3.76
N ASP A 16 -7.97 -5.76 -2.99
CA ASP A 16 -8.09 -5.43 -1.55
C ASP A 16 -7.29 -6.47 -0.72
N GLN A 17 -6.28 -7.14 -1.32
CA GLN A 17 -5.51 -8.20 -0.66
C GLN A 17 -4.27 -7.62 0.04
N VAL A 18 -4.28 -7.67 1.37
CA VAL A 18 -3.09 -7.54 2.21
C VAL A 18 -2.40 -8.91 2.22
N HIS A 19 -1.16 -8.97 1.73
CA HIS A 19 -0.35 -10.18 1.76
C HIS A 19 0.75 -10.03 2.80
N THR A 20 0.69 -10.80 3.88
CA THR A 20 1.79 -10.86 4.86
C THR A 20 2.83 -11.85 4.34
N LEU A 21 4.02 -11.37 3.95
CA LEU A 21 5.17 -12.22 3.62
C LEU A 21 6.08 -12.26 4.85
N ALA A 22 5.96 -13.32 5.64
CA ALA A 22 6.84 -13.54 6.78
C ALA A 22 8.21 -14.06 6.31
N ASP A 23 9.22 -13.20 6.29
CA ASP A 23 10.62 -13.58 6.04
C ASP A 23 11.51 -12.94 7.12
N GLY A 24 11.82 -13.69 8.18
CA GLY A 24 12.84 -13.40 9.22
C GLY A 24 12.59 -12.19 10.14
N ASP A 25 12.14 -11.08 9.58
CA ASP A 25 11.52 -9.92 10.20
C ASP A 25 10.05 -9.92 9.75
N GLU A 26 9.07 -9.92 10.66
CA GLU A 26 7.65 -9.89 10.27
C GLU A 26 7.31 -8.61 9.49
N LEU A 27 7.37 -8.71 8.16
CA LEU A 27 6.99 -7.66 7.23
C LEU A 27 5.61 -7.99 6.65
N THR A 28 4.68 -7.07 6.88
CA THR A 28 3.36 -7.07 6.26
C THR A 28 3.43 -6.25 4.97
N ILE A 29 2.80 -6.74 3.90
CA ILE A 29 2.65 -6.00 2.65
C ILE A 29 1.16 -5.72 2.44
N ALA A 30 0.80 -4.45 2.30
CA ALA A 30 -0.54 -4.04 1.91
C ALA A 30 -0.52 -3.45 0.51
N VAL A 31 -1.47 -3.87 -0.33
CA VAL A 31 -1.78 -3.21 -1.60
C VAL A 31 -3.09 -2.46 -1.41
N VAL A 32 -3.07 -1.16 -1.69
CA VAL A 32 -4.17 -0.25 -1.38
C VAL A 32 -4.57 0.50 -2.65
N PRO A 33 -5.81 0.34 -3.13
CA PRO A 33 -6.30 1.13 -4.25
C PRO A 33 -6.56 2.58 -3.80
N LEU A 34 -6.11 3.54 -4.59
CA LEU A 34 -6.27 4.97 -4.31
C LEU A 34 -7.70 5.46 -4.59
N ARG A 35 -8.43 4.82 -5.51
CA ARG A 35 -9.86 5.07 -5.80
C ARG A 35 -10.17 6.57 -5.93
N GLY A 36 -9.39 7.28 -6.73
CA GLY A 36 -9.56 8.72 -6.97
C GLY A 36 -8.77 9.64 -6.04
N ALA A 37 -8.07 9.10 -5.03
CA ALA A 37 -7.06 9.87 -4.31
C ALA A 37 -5.82 10.09 -5.18
N SER A 38 -5.28 11.30 -5.18
CA SER A 38 -4.03 11.60 -5.88
C SER A 38 -2.88 10.74 -5.35
N SER A 39 -2.17 10.05 -6.25
CA SER A 39 -0.94 9.31 -5.93
C SER A 39 0.08 10.18 -5.18
N ARG A 40 0.14 11.48 -5.50
CA ARG A 40 1.04 12.44 -4.84
C ARG A 40 0.65 12.70 -3.39
N ASP A 41 -0.64 12.84 -3.12
CA ASP A 41 -1.17 13.11 -1.78
C ASP A 41 -1.05 11.87 -0.89
N ALA A 42 -1.31 10.70 -1.47
CA ALA A 42 -1.08 9.42 -0.81
C ALA A 42 0.40 9.25 -0.42
N LEU A 43 1.34 9.52 -1.33
CA LEU A 43 2.76 9.45 -1.03
C LEU A 43 3.17 10.43 0.09
N ALA A 44 2.67 11.66 0.02
CA ALA A 44 2.95 12.69 1.02
C ALA A 44 2.46 12.25 2.41
N GLY A 45 1.22 11.75 2.50
CA GLY A 45 0.66 11.26 3.76
C GLY A 45 1.40 10.04 4.32
N LEU A 46 1.88 9.13 3.46
CA LEU A 46 2.62 7.95 3.89
C LEU A 46 4.08 8.26 4.30
N ARG A 47 4.70 9.29 3.71
CA ARG A 47 6.06 9.73 4.10
C ARG A 47 6.15 10.20 5.54
N GLU A 48 5.06 10.71 6.11
CA GLU A 48 4.98 11.12 7.51
C GLU A 48 5.13 9.92 8.48
N LEU A 49 4.76 8.71 8.04
CA LEU A 49 4.69 7.51 8.87
C LEU A 49 6.02 6.72 8.95
N ARG A 50 7.08 7.22 8.31
CA ARG A 50 8.41 6.55 8.27
C ARG A 50 8.36 5.09 7.81
N ILE A 51 7.44 4.77 6.88
CA ILE A 51 7.30 3.44 6.30
C ILE A 51 8.62 3.03 5.61
N ARG A 52 9.07 1.81 5.88
CA ARG A 52 10.30 1.23 5.32
C ARG A 52 10.29 1.20 3.79
N ARG A 53 9.18 0.75 3.19
CA ARG A 53 9.04 0.63 1.72
C ARG A 53 7.64 1.06 1.26
N ILE A 54 7.62 1.97 0.29
CA ILE A 54 6.42 2.43 -0.40
C ILE A 54 6.69 2.31 -1.90
N ALA A 55 5.78 1.68 -2.64
CA ALA A 55 5.76 1.71 -4.09
C ALA A 55 4.40 2.21 -4.57
N ILE A 56 4.40 2.99 -5.65
CA ILE A 56 3.16 3.53 -6.23
C ILE A 56 3.12 3.08 -7.68
N ALA A 57 2.02 2.46 -8.06
CA ALA A 57 1.76 2.06 -9.43
C ALA A 57 0.61 2.91 -9.97
N SER A 58 0.95 4.10 -10.49
CA SER A 58 -0.03 5.10 -10.93
C SER A 58 -0.91 4.64 -12.09
N VAL A 59 -0.42 3.71 -12.92
CA VAL A 59 -1.22 3.12 -14.02
C VAL A 59 -2.37 2.26 -13.47
N GLN A 60 -2.13 1.54 -12.36
CA GLN A 60 -3.16 0.73 -11.70
C GLN A 60 -3.87 1.48 -10.55
N ASP A 61 -3.52 2.73 -10.29
CA ASP A 61 -4.05 3.54 -9.19
C ASP A 61 -3.93 2.84 -7.81
N ILE A 62 -2.78 2.18 -7.56
CA ILE A 62 -2.51 1.47 -6.30
C ILE A 62 -1.25 1.98 -5.60
N VAL A 63 -1.23 1.79 -4.29
CA VAL A 63 -0.05 1.96 -3.43
C VAL A 63 0.25 0.65 -2.72
N VAL A 64 1.51 0.26 -2.75
CA VAL A 64 2.04 -0.89 -2.02
C VAL A 64 2.87 -0.39 -0.85
N VAL A 65 2.54 -0.86 0.35
CA VAL A 65 3.19 -0.49 1.61
C VAL A 65 3.78 -1.77 2.19
N SER A 66 5.06 -1.75 2.56
CA SER A 66 5.72 -2.88 3.23
C SER A 66 6.47 -2.41 4.47
N ASP A 67 6.01 -2.89 5.63
CA ASP A 67 6.55 -2.60 6.96
C ASP A 67 6.00 -3.61 7.99
N SER A 68 6.32 -3.45 9.26
CA SER A 68 5.63 -4.09 10.38
C SER A 68 4.11 -3.89 10.35
N GLU A 69 3.36 -4.85 10.88
CA GLU A 69 1.89 -4.80 10.89
C GLU A 69 1.31 -3.50 11.49
N PRO A 70 1.81 -2.95 12.63
CA PRO A 70 1.28 -1.70 13.18
C PRO A 70 1.48 -0.51 12.24
N GLN A 71 2.61 -0.47 11.52
CA GLN A 71 2.90 0.60 10.57
C GLN A 71 2.05 0.49 9.31
N VAL A 72 1.81 -0.73 8.83
CA VAL A 72 0.88 -0.97 7.72
C VAL A 72 -0.54 -0.55 8.10
N LYS A 73 -1.00 -0.87 9.32
CA LYS A 73 -2.30 -0.39 9.82
C LYS A 73 -2.38 1.14 9.87
N ALA A 74 -1.36 1.82 10.39
CA ALA A 74 -1.30 3.28 10.41
C ALA A 74 -1.32 3.89 8.99
N ALA A 75 -0.64 3.25 8.04
CA ALA A 75 -0.65 3.63 6.62
C ALA A 75 -2.05 3.51 6.01
N LEU A 76 -2.76 2.41 6.27
CA LEU A 76 -4.13 2.20 5.80
C LEU A 76 -5.08 3.29 6.34
N GLU A 77 -5.02 3.58 7.65
CA GLU A 77 -5.85 4.62 8.27
C GLU A 77 -5.56 6.02 7.71
N ARG A 78 -4.29 6.32 7.39
CA ARG A 78 -3.90 7.60 6.78
C ARG A 78 -4.46 7.73 5.36
N LEU A 79 -4.37 6.68 4.55
CA LEU A 79 -4.91 6.63 3.20
C LEU A 79 -6.43 6.74 3.19
N GLU A 80 -7.11 6.08 4.13
CA GLU A 80 -8.56 6.17 4.24
C GLU A 80 -9.03 7.59 4.62
N ARG A 81 -8.32 8.26 5.54
CA ARG A 81 -8.59 9.66 5.87
C ARG A 81 -8.42 10.59 4.67
N LEU A 82 -7.37 10.39 3.86
CA LEU A 82 -7.16 11.15 2.62
C LEU A 82 -8.34 10.95 1.66
N ARG A 83 -8.80 9.72 1.47
CA ARG A 83 -9.96 9.42 0.62
C ARG A 83 -11.21 10.17 1.09
N ARG A 84 -11.51 10.12 2.39
CA ARG A 84 -12.68 10.80 2.96
C ARG A 84 -12.61 12.32 2.82
N SER A 85 -11.41 12.91 2.87
CA SER A 85 -11.23 14.36 2.71
C SER A 85 -11.44 14.87 1.28
N GLN A 86 -11.31 14.00 0.27
CA GLN A 86 -11.50 14.37 -1.14
C GLN A 86 -12.91 14.07 -1.68
N SER A 87 -13.75 13.35 -0.93
CA SER A 87 -15.16 13.09 -1.28
C SER A 87 -16.14 14.15 -0.75
N LYS A 88 -15.66 15.30 -0.26
CA LYS A 88 -16.46 16.37 0.33
C LYS A 88 -16.36 17.64 -0.50
#